data_AF-A0A537BUD7-F1
#
_entry.id   AF-A0A537BUD7-F1
#
_cell.length_a   1.000
_cell.length_b   1.000
_cell.length_c   1.000
_cell.angle_alpha   90.00
_cell.angle_beta   90.00
_cell.angle_gamma   90.00
#
_symmetry.space_group_name_H-M   'P 1'
#
loop_
_entity.id
_entity.type
_entity.pdbx_description
1 polymer ?
#
loop_
_entity_poly.entity_id
_entity_poly.type
_entity_poly.pdbx_seq_one_letter_code
_entity_poly.pdbx_strand_id
1 'polypeptide(L)'
;MKDTRGAPILPRGRVAKWSKEQIGKLSTLELRSLLANAERLKETEVVALCNELLDARPHGRAAVRRHKQAGEARRLVTRSKAFEMNGVRLRNRVWSCGGIRTDGAVLLSVRSEDVQEAQGANSCLLWAPNVADSRPWSDSPGGKERLEHCRIALERGAAEGLLSYGKRGAPPQDKGSGADRVDAETVLNLRVEKRGDEYWASWTPVEKRVVVNSFE
;
A
#
# COMPACT_ATOMS: atom_id res chain seq x y z
N MET A 1 -45.57 56.56 2.44
CA MET A 1 -44.29 55.98 2.89
C MET A 1 -43.90 54.90 1.90
N LYS A 2 -42.79 55.08 1.18
CA LYS A 2 -42.37 54.19 0.08
C LYS A 2 -41.52 53.04 0.59
N ASP A 3 -41.91 51.86 0.13
CA ASP A 3 -41.28 50.56 0.17
C ASP A 3 -39.86 50.62 -0.45
N THR A 4 -38.85 50.02 0.20
CA THR A 4 -37.56 49.71 -0.44
C THR A 4 -37.04 48.37 0.08
N ARG A 5 -37.45 47.32 -0.62
CA ARG A 5 -36.84 45.99 -0.62
C ARG A 5 -35.49 46.05 -1.34
N GLY A 6 -34.51 45.39 -0.74
CA GLY A 6 -33.41 44.65 -1.38
C GLY A 6 -32.50 45.40 -2.37
N ALA A 7 -31.28 45.71 -1.93
CA ALA A 7 -30.14 45.80 -2.85
C ALA A 7 -29.37 44.46 -2.81
N PRO A 8 -29.20 43.76 -3.95
CA PRO A 8 -28.45 42.51 -4.02
C PRO A 8 -26.96 42.80 -3.92
N ILE A 9 -26.29 42.17 -2.96
CA ILE A 9 -24.84 42.19 -2.86
C ILE A 9 -24.29 41.39 -4.05
N LEU A 10 -23.75 42.09 -5.05
CA LEU A 10 -23.05 41.49 -6.19
C LEU A 10 -21.79 40.71 -5.72
N PRO A 11 -21.39 39.67 -6.46
CA PRO A 11 -20.64 38.54 -5.92
C PRO A 11 -19.18 38.90 -5.69
N ARG A 12 -18.70 38.67 -4.46
CA ARG A 12 -17.27 38.67 -4.18
C ARG A 12 -16.63 37.45 -4.85
N GLY A 13 -15.67 37.73 -5.72
CA GLY A 13 -15.08 36.80 -6.68
C GLY A 13 -14.57 35.49 -6.07
N ARG A 14 -14.59 34.44 -6.91
CA ARG A 14 -14.23 33.03 -6.66
C ARG A 14 -15.05 32.23 -5.64
N VAL A 15 -15.73 32.86 -4.69
CA VAL A 15 -16.72 32.16 -3.83
C VAL A 15 -17.91 31.65 -4.66
N ALA A 16 -18.21 32.32 -5.78
CA ALA A 16 -19.20 31.87 -6.76
C ALA A 16 -18.88 30.52 -7.43
N LYS A 17 -17.62 30.06 -7.40
CA LYS A 17 -17.20 28.79 -8.02
C LYS A 17 -17.22 27.60 -7.05
N TRP A 18 -17.38 27.84 -5.76
CA TRP A 18 -17.38 26.81 -4.73
C TRP A 18 -18.70 26.86 -3.97
N SER A 19 -19.79 26.43 -4.61
CA SER A 19 -21.07 26.30 -3.93
C SER A 19 -21.02 25.17 -2.90
N LYS A 20 -21.82 25.28 -1.83
CA LYS A 20 -21.94 24.24 -0.76
C LYS A 20 -22.20 22.84 -1.35
N GLU A 21 -22.92 22.77 -2.46
CA GLU A 21 -23.23 21.56 -3.22
C GLU A 21 -22.01 20.97 -3.95
N GLN A 22 -21.11 21.80 -4.48
CA GLN A 22 -19.88 21.35 -5.13
C GLN A 22 -18.86 20.86 -4.10
N ILE A 23 -18.73 21.58 -2.98
CA ILE A 23 -17.84 21.18 -1.88
C ILE A 23 -18.33 19.88 -1.23
N GLY A 24 -19.65 19.70 -1.10
CA GLY A 24 -20.24 18.47 -0.57
C GLY A 24 -19.98 17.21 -1.41
N LYS A 25 -19.71 17.35 -2.72
CA LYS A 25 -19.34 16.24 -3.61
C LYS A 25 -17.88 15.79 -3.46
N LEU A 26 -17.04 16.57 -2.76
CA LEU A 26 -15.63 16.27 -2.58
C LEU A 26 -15.42 15.14 -1.55
N SER A 27 -14.44 14.28 -1.83
CA SER A 27 -13.95 13.31 -0.86
C SER A 27 -13.34 14.02 0.36
N THR A 28 -13.21 13.32 1.49
CA THR A 28 -12.64 13.92 2.72
C THR A 28 -11.20 14.40 2.51
N LEU A 29 -10.47 13.73 1.61
CA LEU A 29 -9.11 14.09 1.27
C LEU A 29 -9.08 15.40 0.46
N GLU A 30 -9.93 15.50 -0.57
CA GLU A 30 -10.05 16.70 -1.40
C GLU A 30 -10.56 17.90 -0.59
N LEU A 31 -11.46 17.69 0.36
CA LEU A 31 -11.97 18.72 1.25
C LEU A 31 -10.88 19.27 2.19
N ARG A 32 -9.98 18.41 2.70
CA ARG A 32 -8.82 18.81 3.49
C ARG A 32 -7.78 19.55 2.65
N SER A 33 -7.57 19.14 1.40
CA SER A 33 -6.69 19.86 0.47
C SER A 33 -7.27 21.23 0.08
N LEU A 34 -8.59 21.33 -0.09
CA LEU A 34 -9.27 22.60 -0.34
C LEU A 34 -9.16 23.53 0.87
N LEU A 35 -9.34 23.01 2.09
CA LEU A 35 -9.16 23.75 3.33
C LEU A 35 -7.74 24.34 3.45
N ALA A 36 -6.70 23.51 3.27
CA ALA A 36 -5.30 23.96 3.35
C ALA A 36 -4.97 25.04 2.29
N ASN A 37 -5.56 24.93 1.09
CA ASN A 37 -5.40 25.94 0.05
C ASN A 37 -6.15 27.25 0.38
N ALA A 38 -7.35 27.15 0.94
CA ALA A 38 -8.15 28.31 1.35
C ALA A 38 -7.52 29.05 2.53
N GLU A 39 -6.93 28.33 3.49
CA GLU A 39 -6.15 28.91 4.60
C GLU A 39 -4.93 29.69 4.07
N ARG A 40 -4.20 29.10 3.13
CA ARG A 40 -3.04 29.75 2.49
C ARG A 40 -3.43 31.01 1.71
N LEU A 41 -4.60 31.00 1.09
CA LEU A 41 -5.14 32.14 0.31
C LEU A 41 -5.97 33.11 1.15
N LYS A 42 -6.10 32.87 2.46
CA LYS A 42 -6.89 33.67 3.42
C LYS A 42 -8.37 33.82 3.03
N GLU A 43 -8.94 32.82 2.36
CA GLU A 43 -10.35 32.78 1.96
C GLU A 43 -11.21 32.23 3.12
N THR A 44 -11.53 33.12 4.07
CA THR A 44 -12.19 32.76 5.34
C THR A 44 -13.57 32.11 5.19
N GLU A 45 -14.32 32.48 4.14
CA GLU A 45 -15.66 31.93 3.86
C GLU A 45 -15.58 30.45 3.41
N VAL A 46 -14.60 30.11 2.56
CA VAL A 46 -14.38 28.73 2.08
C VAL A 46 -13.83 27.84 3.20
N VAL A 47 -12.96 28.40 4.06
CA VAL A 47 -12.45 27.72 5.27
C VAL A 47 -13.60 27.34 6.21
N ALA A 48 -14.51 28.29 6.49
CA ALA A 48 -15.66 28.04 7.36
C ALA A 48 -16.58 26.94 6.80
N LEU A 49 -16.89 26.99 5.50
CA LEU A 49 -17.69 25.98 4.80
C LEU A 49 -17.02 24.59 4.80
N CYS A 50 -15.70 24.52 4.61
CA CYS A 50 -14.96 23.25 4.65
C CYS A 50 -14.95 22.64 6.05
N ASN A 51 -14.78 23.46 7.10
CA ASN A 51 -14.84 22.99 8.48
C ASN A 51 -16.25 22.52 8.86
N GLU A 52 -17.30 23.26 8.51
CA GLU A 52 -18.69 22.85 8.73
C GLU A 52 -18.99 21.49 8.07
N LEU A 53 -18.52 21.28 6.84
CA LEU A 53 -18.71 20.02 6.13
C LEU A 53 -17.83 18.87 6.65
N LEU A 54 -16.63 19.17 7.17
CA LEU A 54 -15.79 18.18 7.85
C LEU A 54 -16.41 17.76 9.19
N ASP A 55 -16.98 18.71 9.93
CA ASP A 55 -17.61 18.50 11.23
C ASP A 55 -18.96 17.77 11.10
N ALA A 56 -19.76 18.13 10.10
CA ALA A 56 -21.04 17.48 9.78
C ALA A 56 -20.86 16.08 9.18
N ARG A 57 -19.68 15.73 8.65
CA ARG A 57 -19.39 14.38 8.20
C ARG A 57 -19.35 13.48 9.44
N PRO A 58 -20.00 12.30 9.43
CA PRO A 58 -19.94 11.39 10.55
C PRO A 58 -18.47 11.13 10.85
N HIS A 59 -18.00 11.65 11.99
CA HIS A 59 -16.68 11.39 12.53
C HIS A 59 -16.56 9.88 12.54
N GLY A 60 -15.73 9.36 11.63
CA GLY A 60 -15.67 7.94 11.36
C GLY A 60 -15.52 7.24 12.69
N ARG A 61 -16.55 6.47 13.09
CA ARG A 61 -16.42 5.48 14.15
C ARG A 61 -15.10 4.78 13.89
N ALA A 62 -14.24 4.74 14.92
CA ALA A 62 -12.96 4.06 14.89
C ALA A 62 -13.07 2.85 13.99
N ALA A 63 -12.29 2.85 12.89
CA ALA A 63 -12.45 1.92 11.78
C ALA A 63 -12.93 0.58 12.31
N VAL A 64 -14.22 0.26 12.07
CA VAL A 64 -14.76 -1.04 12.44
C VAL A 64 -13.76 -2.00 11.85
N ARG A 65 -13.04 -2.72 12.71
CA ARG A 65 -12.08 -3.74 12.30
C ARG A 65 -12.89 -4.59 11.34
N ARG A 66 -12.64 -4.44 10.02
CA ARG A 66 -13.09 -5.44 9.06
C ARG A 66 -12.66 -6.73 9.69
N HIS A 67 -13.60 -7.65 9.90
CA HIS A 67 -13.29 -8.97 10.41
C HIS A 67 -12.16 -9.50 9.53
N LYS A 68 -10.93 -9.36 10.03
CA LYS A 68 -9.76 -10.01 9.48
C LYS A 68 -10.16 -11.46 9.65
N GLN A 69 -10.47 -12.12 8.55
CA GLN A 69 -10.68 -13.57 8.56
C GLN A 69 -9.61 -14.12 9.47
N ALA A 70 -10.03 -14.75 10.56
CA ALA A 70 -9.16 -15.38 11.53
C ALA A 70 -8.53 -16.59 10.85
N GLY A 71 -7.66 -16.35 9.88
CA GLY A 71 -6.58 -17.28 9.58
C GLY A 71 -5.66 -17.28 10.78
N GLU A 72 -5.13 -18.47 11.09
CA GLU A 72 -4.14 -18.74 12.14
C GLU A 72 -3.27 -17.53 12.47
N ALA A 73 -2.98 -17.34 13.76
CA ALA A 73 -2.12 -16.28 14.24
C ALA A 73 -0.75 -16.31 13.52
N ARG A 74 -0.67 -15.65 12.36
CA ARG A 74 0.54 -15.57 11.52
C ARG A 74 1.65 -15.06 12.41
N ARG A 75 2.73 -15.83 12.54
CA ARG A 75 3.88 -15.42 13.32
C ARG A 75 4.66 -14.34 12.58
N LEU A 76 4.20 -13.10 12.74
CA LEU A 76 4.77 -11.93 12.11
C LEU A 76 6.08 -11.53 12.79
N VAL A 77 7.20 -11.72 12.09
CA VAL A 77 8.56 -11.40 12.58
C VAL A 77 9.18 -10.25 11.78
N THR A 78 10.40 -9.83 12.14
CA THR A 78 11.14 -8.85 11.34
C THR A 78 11.62 -9.49 10.02
N ARG A 79 11.79 -8.69 8.95
CA ARG A 79 12.29 -9.19 7.66
C ARG A 79 13.56 -10.01 7.80
N SER A 80 14.60 -9.49 8.44
CA SER A 80 15.87 -10.22 8.63
C SER A 80 15.66 -11.57 9.31
N LYS A 81 14.79 -11.64 10.32
CA LYS A 81 14.50 -12.90 11.02
C LYS A 81 13.74 -13.89 10.13
N ALA A 82 12.81 -13.40 9.32
CA ALA A 82 12.04 -14.24 8.40
C ALA A 82 12.94 -14.90 7.35
N PHE A 83 13.88 -14.15 6.78
CA PHE A 83 14.87 -14.68 5.84
C PHE A 83 15.81 -15.69 6.51
N GLU A 84 16.30 -15.39 7.72
CA GLU A 84 17.15 -16.31 8.49
C GLU A 84 16.42 -17.62 8.81
N MET A 85 15.13 -17.57 9.16
CA MET A 85 14.29 -18.77 9.39
C MET A 85 14.11 -19.61 8.13
N ASN A 86 14.23 -19.01 6.95
CA ASN A 86 14.14 -19.66 5.65
C ASN A 86 15.53 -19.90 5.01
N GLY A 87 16.59 -19.95 5.83
CA GLY A 87 17.94 -20.33 5.41
C GLY A 87 18.70 -19.26 4.60
N VAL A 88 18.19 -18.03 4.53
CA VAL A 88 18.78 -16.95 3.74
C VAL A 88 19.38 -15.89 4.65
N ARG A 89 20.67 -15.57 4.44
CA ARG A 89 21.33 -14.44 5.08
C ARG A 89 21.30 -13.24 4.15
N LEU A 90 20.55 -12.20 4.52
CA LEU A 90 20.49 -10.95 3.75
C LEU A 90 21.87 -10.28 3.68
N ARG A 91 22.22 -9.77 2.49
CA ARG A 91 23.45 -8.97 2.27
C ARG A 91 23.43 -7.71 3.13
N ASN A 92 22.29 -7.03 3.19
CA ASN A 92 22.08 -5.87 4.05
C ASN A 92 20.72 -5.93 4.76
N ARG A 93 20.74 -5.91 6.09
CA ARG A 93 19.54 -6.04 6.92
C ARG A 93 18.55 -4.87 6.77
N VAL A 94 19.02 -3.69 6.36
CA VAL A 94 18.22 -2.45 6.28
C VAL A 94 17.44 -2.36 4.97
N TRP A 95 18.02 -2.77 3.85
CA TRP A 95 17.41 -2.55 2.53
C TRP A 95 17.31 -3.79 1.63
N SER A 96 17.99 -4.91 1.93
CA SER A 96 17.84 -6.12 1.10
C SER A 96 16.42 -6.67 1.22
N CYS A 97 15.80 -6.90 0.07
CA CYS A 97 14.43 -7.42 -0.05
C CYS A 97 14.41 -8.81 -0.70
N GLY A 98 15.58 -9.45 -0.81
CA GLY A 98 15.74 -10.79 -1.34
C GLY A 98 17.08 -11.38 -0.93
N GLY A 99 17.25 -12.67 -1.18
CA GLY A 99 18.53 -13.34 -1.04
C GLY A 99 18.49 -14.73 -1.62
N ILE A 100 19.67 -15.34 -1.75
CA ILE A 100 19.84 -16.67 -2.32
C ILE A 100 20.27 -17.60 -1.19
N ARG A 101 19.55 -18.71 -1.01
CA ARG A 101 19.87 -19.77 -0.07
C ARG A 101 21.07 -20.57 -0.58
N THR A 102 21.73 -21.35 0.27
CA THR A 102 22.90 -22.16 -0.09
C THR A 102 22.63 -23.22 -1.16
N ASP A 103 21.41 -23.72 -1.26
CA ASP A 103 20.93 -24.61 -2.33
C ASP A 103 20.65 -23.85 -3.65
N GLY A 104 20.79 -22.52 -3.62
CA GLY A 104 20.54 -21.64 -4.75
C GLY A 104 19.08 -21.19 -4.90
N ALA A 105 18.16 -21.59 -4.02
CA ALA A 105 16.79 -21.08 -4.05
C ALA A 105 16.77 -19.56 -3.83
N VAL A 106 16.08 -18.83 -4.70
CA VAL A 106 15.91 -17.37 -4.57
C VAL A 106 14.69 -17.11 -3.69
N LEU A 107 14.88 -16.39 -2.58
CA LEU A 107 13.81 -15.97 -1.69
C LEU A 107 13.60 -14.44 -1.81
N LEU A 108 12.36 -14.01 -2.01
CA LEU A 108 11.99 -12.60 -2.18
C LEU A 108 10.91 -12.17 -1.17
N SER A 109 11.00 -10.96 -0.64
CA SER A 109 9.88 -10.37 0.12
C SER A 109 8.88 -9.75 -0.84
N VAL A 110 7.60 -10.04 -0.67
CA VAL A 110 6.49 -9.48 -1.46
C VAL A 110 5.56 -8.71 -0.53
N ARG A 111 5.30 -7.44 -0.83
CA ARG A 111 4.40 -6.61 -0.03
C ARG A 111 2.97 -7.01 -0.29
N SER A 112 2.23 -7.32 0.76
CA SER A 112 0.83 -7.76 0.66
C SER A 112 -0.08 -6.75 -0.07
N GLU A 113 0.21 -5.45 0.09
CA GLU A 113 -0.53 -4.35 -0.52
C GLU A 113 -0.25 -4.15 -2.01
N ASP A 114 0.85 -4.70 -2.53
CA ASP A 114 1.23 -4.63 -3.94
C ASP A 114 0.77 -5.89 -4.72
N VAL A 115 0.14 -6.85 -4.03
CA VAL A 115 -0.40 -8.08 -4.63
C VAL A 115 -1.68 -7.76 -5.41
N GLN A 116 -1.70 -8.16 -6.67
CA GLN A 116 -2.84 -8.10 -7.57
C GLN A 116 -3.45 -9.49 -7.70
N GLU A 117 -4.73 -9.60 -7.37
CA GLU A 117 -5.50 -10.84 -7.50
C GLU A 117 -6.28 -10.81 -8.82
N ALA A 118 -6.08 -11.80 -9.68
CA ALA A 118 -6.79 -11.92 -10.95
C ALA A 118 -6.98 -13.39 -11.32
N GLN A 119 -8.21 -13.78 -11.68
CA GLN A 119 -8.53 -15.12 -12.21
C GLN A 119 -8.04 -16.29 -11.34
N GLY A 120 -8.07 -16.14 -10.01
CA GLY A 120 -7.61 -17.17 -9.07
C GLY A 120 -6.08 -17.28 -8.91
N ALA A 121 -5.32 -16.41 -9.57
CA ALA A 121 -3.90 -16.25 -9.37
C ALA A 121 -3.58 -14.90 -8.73
N ASN A 122 -2.52 -14.89 -7.94
CA ASN A 122 -1.93 -13.68 -7.38
C ASN A 122 -0.71 -13.31 -8.22
N SER A 123 -0.49 -12.01 -8.38
CA SER A 123 0.71 -11.49 -9.02
C SER A 123 1.23 -10.25 -8.33
N CYS A 124 2.52 -9.97 -8.44
CA CYS A 124 3.12 -8.77 -7.88
C CYS A 124 4.28 -8.31 -8.76
N LEU A 125 4.41 -7.00 -8.94
CA LEU A 125 5.58 -6.41 -9.55
C LEU A 125 6.79 -6.60 -8.63
N LEU A 126 7.86 -7.23 -9.12
CA LEU A 126 9.09 -7.42 -8.37
C LEU A 126 10.11 -6.30 -8.64
N TRP A 127 10.25 -5.90 -9.90
CA TRP A 127 11.16 -4.85 -10.34
C TRP A 127 10.69 -4.27 -11.69
N ALA A 128 10.89 -2.98 -11.91
CA ALA A 128 10.67 -2.32 -13.20
C ALA A 128 11.65 -1.14 -13.35
N PRO A 129 12.01 -0.73 -14.58
CA PRO A 129 12.89 0.42 -14.78
C PRO A 129 12.28 1.69 -14.19
N ASN A 130 13.13 2.55 -13.64
CA ASN A 130 12.74 3.87 -13.16
C ASN A 130 12.65 4.86 -14.33
N VAL A 131 11.56 4.79 -15.09
CA VAL A 131 11.30 5.77 -16.15
C VAL A 131 10.64 7.00 -15.54
N ALA A 132 11.20 8.18 -15.83
CA ALA A 132 10.69 9.48 -15.40
C ALA A 132 10.38 9.56 -13.89
N ASP A 133 11.28 9.01 -13.06
CA ASP A 133 11.17 8.98 -11.59
C ASP A 133 9.90 8.31 -11.04
N SER A 134 9.24 7.47 -11.83
CA SER A 134 8.05 6.73 -11.39
C SER A 134 8.37 5.70 -10.29
N ARG A 135 9.60 5.21 -10.23
CA ARG A 135 10.03 4.10 -9.35
C ARG A 135 11.48 4.30 -8.87
N PRO A 136 11.77 5.35 -8.08
CA PRO A 136 13.12 5.64 -7.61
C PRO A 136 13.74 4.51 -6.76
N TRP A 137 12.90 3.63 -6.19
CA TRP A 137 13.35 2.46 -5.46
C TRP A 137 14.07 1.43 -6.34
N SER A 138 13.80 1.38 -7.65
CA SER A 138 14.43 0.42 -8.57
C SER A 138 15.92 0.65 -8.76
N ASP A 139 16.36 1.92 -8.69
CA ASP A 139 17.77 2.30 -8.86
C ASP A 139 18.55 2.28 -7.53
N SER A 140 17.84 2.16 -6.40
CA SER A 140 18.46 2.01 -5.09
C SER A 140 19.32 0.72 -5.02
N PRO A 141 20.27 0.62 -4.07
CA PRO A 141 21.02 -0.61 -3.86
C PRO A 141 20.14 -1.86 -3.70
N GLY A 142 19.02 -1.74 -2.97
CA GLY A 142 18.06 -2.83 -2.80
C GLY A 142 17.27 -3.15 -4.06
N GLY A 143 16.98 -2.14 -4.90
CA GLY A 143 16.37 -2.33 -6.21
C GLY A 143 17.27 -3.09 -7.17
N LYS A 144 18.55 -2.72 -7.24
CA LYS A 144 19.57 -3.40 -8.06
C LYS A 144 19.81 -4.84 -7.62
N GLU A 145 19.95 -5.07 -6.31
CA GLU A 145 20.06 -6.43 -5.74
C GLU A 145 18.80 -7.26 -6.08
N ARG A 146 17.61 -6.67 -5.96
CA ARG A 146 16.36 -7.37 -6.30
C ARG A 146 16.28 -7.71 -7.79
N LEU A 147 16.76 -6.85 -8.68
CA LEU A 147 16.85 -7.14 -10.11
C LEU A 147 17.78 -8.32 -10.39
N GLU A 148 18.95 -8.40 -9.73
CA GLU A 148 19.86 -9.54 -9.83
C GLU A 148 19.15 -10.84 -9.41
N HIS A 149 18.46 -10.84 -8.27
CA HIS A 149 17.67 -11.99 -7.82
C HIS A 149 16.54 -12.36 -8.79
N CYS A 150 15.86 -11.39 -9.40
CA CYS A 150 14.81 -11.65 -10.39
C CYS A 150 15.37 -12.33 -11.65
N ARG A 151 16.56 -11.94 -12.11
CA ARG A 151 17.23 -12.57 -13.25
C ARG A 151 17.56 -14.03 -12.94
N ILE A 152 18.13 -14.30 -11.77
CA ILE A 152 18.47 -15.65 -11.32
C ILE A 152 17.20 -16.51 -11.17
N ALA A 153 16.14 -15.96 -10.59
CA ALA A 153 14.86 -16.64 -10.45
C ALA A 153 14.21 -16.97 -11.80
N LEU A 154 14.32 -16.05 -12.77
CA LEU A 154 13.83 -16.25 -14.14
C LEU A 154 14.59 -17.38 -14.83
N GLU A 155 15.93 -17.40 -14.73
CA GLU A 155 16.78 -18.45 -15.30
C GLU A 155 16.47 -19.83 -14.73
N ARG A 156 16.16 -19.90 -13.42
CA ARG A 156 15.82 -21.15 -12.72
C ARG A 156 14.36 -21.56 -12.87
N GLY A 157 13.49 -20.65 -13.32
CA GLY A 157 12.05 -20.87 -13.48
C GLY A 157 11.26 -20.93 -12.16
N ALA A 158 11.92 -20.72 -11.01
CA ALA A 158 11.29 -20.81 -9.69
C ALA A 158 11.95 -19.87 -8.68
N ALA A 159 11.13 -19.32 -7.79
CA ALA A 159 11.55 -18.60 -6.60
C ALA A 159 10.56 -18.84 -5.45
N GLU A 160 11.00 -18.52 -4.24
CA GLU A 160 10.17 -18.52 -3.06
C GLU A 160 9.84 -17.09 -2.62
N GLY A 161 8.68 -16.90 -2.00
CA GLY A 161 8.18 -15.60 -1.58
C GLY A 161 7.77 -15.58 -0.11
N LEU A 162 8.09 -14.50 0.60
CA LEU A 162 7.53 -14.21 1.92
C LEU A 162 6.65 -12.96 1.87
N LEU A 163 5.47 -13.03 2.47
CA LEU A 163 4.57 -11.88 2.52
C LEU A 163 4.97 -10.91 3.63
N SER A 164 5.20 -9.66 3.26
CA SER A 164 5.43 -8.55 4.19
C SER A 164 4.19 -7.67 4.32
N TYR A 165 3.91 -7.28 5.56
CA TYR A 165 2.79 -6.46 5.99
C TYR A 165 3.33 -5.23 6.72
N GLY A 166 2.93 -4.04 6.32
CA GLY A 166 3.39 -2.81 6.95
C GLY A 166 2.91 -1.59 6.19
N LYS A 167 2.76 -0.45 6.86
CA LYS A 167 2.32 0.79 6.21
C LYS A 167 3.51 1.45 5.52
N ARG A 168 3.40 1.67 4.20
CA ARG A 168 4.41 2.41 3.43
C ARG A 168 4.58 3.83 4.04
N GLY A 169 5.81 4.20 4.40
CA GLY A 169 6.16 5.56 4.84
C GLY A 169 5.74 5.95 6.26
N ALA A 170 5.50 5.00 7.17
CA ALA A 170 5.36 5.36 8.59
C ALA A 170 6.72 5.86 9.12
N PRO A 171 6.83 7.10 9.64
CA PRO A 171 8.02 7.51 10.37
C PRO A 171 8.23 6.56 11.56
N PRO A 172 9.49 6.35 12.01
CA PRO A 172 9.79 5.52 13.17
C PRO A 172 9.34 6.25 14.44
N GLN A 173 8.04 6.38 14.64
CA GLN A 173 7.47 6.84 15.89
C GLN A 173 7.03 5.60 16.67
N ASP A 174 7.67 5.48 17.84
CA ASP A 174 7.67 4.36 18.76
C ASP A 174 8.42 3.09 18.32
N LYS A 175 9.31 2.66 19.23
CA LYS A 175 10.11 1.44 19.15
C LYS A 175 9.18 0.23 19.06
N GLY A 176 8.74 -0.11 17.85
CA GLY A 176 8.05 -1.37 17.57
C GLY A 176 6.99 -1.37 16.45
N SER A 177 6.54 -0.20 15.96
CA SER A 177 5.29 -0.08 15.20
C SER A 177 5.45 0.27 13.70
N GLY A 178 6.65 0.62 13.22
CA GLY A 178 6.86 1.10 11.84
C GLY A 178 7.61 0.16 10.88
N ALA A 179 8.11 -1.00 11.35
CA ALA A 179 8.89 -1.91 10.52
C ALA A 179 8.01 -2.93 9.81
N ASP A 180 8.27 -3.19 8.52
CA ASP A 180 7.63 -4.26 7.74
C ASP A 180 7.72 -5.58 8.53
N ARG A 181 6.55 -6.17 8.81
CA ARG A 181 6.39 -7.45 9.49
C ARG A 181 6.19 -8.53 8.46
N VAL A 182 6.97 -9.59 8.54
CA VAL A 182 6.97 -10.66 7.53
C VAL A 182 6.36 -11.91 8.14
N ASP A 183 5.46 -12.54 7.41
CA ASP A 183 5.02 -13.90 7.68
C ASP A 183 6.13 -14.86 7.23
N ALA A 184 6.82 -15.46 8.20
CA ALA A 184 7.95 -16.34 7.94
C ALA A 184 7.55 -17.80 7.70
N GLU A 185 6.29 -18.16 7.97
CA GLU A 185 5.78 -19.53 7.94
C GLU A 185 5.04 -19.79 6.62
N THR A 186 4.38 -18.77 6.07
CA THR A 186 3.74 -18.87 4.74
C THR A 186 4.75 -18.58 3.63
N VAL A 187 5.38 -19.63 3.09
CA VAL A 187 6.25 -19.55 1.91
C VAL A 187 5.43 -19.72 0.63
N LEU A 188 5.54 -18.75 -0.27
CA LEU A 188 4.87 -18.75 -1.58
C LEU A 188 5.78 -19.38 -2.64
N ASN A 189 5.22 -20.25 -3.48
CA ASN A 189 5.91 -20.73 -4.69
C ASN A 189 5.71 -19.72 -5.82
N LEU A 190 6.72 -18.89 -6.06
CA LEU A 190 6.69 -17.83 -7.06
C LEU A 190 7.21 -18.33 -8.40
N ARG A 191 6.48 -18.02 -9.46
CA ARG A 191 6.98 -18.07 -10.83
C ARG A 191 7.36 -16.65 -11.25
N VAL A 192 8.63 -16.45 -11.59
CA VAL A 192 9.13 -15.15 -12.05
C VAL A 192 9.05 -15.07 -13.56
N GLU A 193 8.46 -14.01 -14.07
CA GLU A 193 8.28 -13.76 -15.50
C GLU A 193 8.81 -12.37 -15.86
N LYS A 194 9.39 -12.25 -17.06
CA LYS A 194 9.75 -10.96 -17.64
C LYS A 194 8.65 -10.50 -18.60
N ARG A 195 8.10 -9.31 -18.39
CA ARG A 195 7.07 -8.66 -19.22
C ARG A 195 7.62 -7.34 -19.74
N GLY A 196 8.14 -7.35 -20.98
CA GLY A 196 8.93 -6.23 -21.49
C GLY A 196 10.21 -6.06 -20.66
N ASP A 197 10.34 -4.92 -19.98
CA ASP A 197 11.45 -4.63 -19.05
C ASP A 197 11.08 -4.81 -17.57
N GLU A 198 9.86 -5.24 -17.28
CA GLU A 198 9.39 -5.48 -15.92
C GLU A 198 9.56 -6.96 -15.53
N TYR A 199 9.82 -7.19 -14.25
CA TYR A 199 9.85 -8.50 -13.63
C TYR A 199 8.67 -8.65 -12.69
N TRP A 200 7.90 -9.71 -12.90
CA TRP A 200 6.69 -10.01 -12.17
C TRP A 200 6.80 -11.39 -11.50
N ALA A 201 6.22 -11.52 -10.31
CA ALA A 201 5.94 -12.81 -9.70
C ALA A 201 4.47 -13.16 -9.92
N SER A 202 4.20 -14.44 -10.18
CA SER A 202 2.86 -15.01 -10.15
C SER A 202 2.85 -16.28 -9.28
N TRP A 203 1.76 -16.50 -8.56
CA TRP A 203 1.53 -17.71 -7.77
C TRP A 203 0.04 -17.95 -7.61
N THR A 204 -0.35 -19.21 -7.54
CA THR A 204 -1.72 -19.59 -7.16
C THR A 204 -1.77 -19.77 -5.64
N PRO A 205 -2.81 -19.28 -4.95
CA PRO A 205 -3.07 -19.68 -3.57
C PRO A 205 -3.11 -21.21 -3.51
N VAL A 206 -2.43 -21.80 -2.54
CA VAL A 206 -2.60 -23.24 -2.28
C VAL A 206 -4.05 -23.42 -1.84
N GLU A 207 -4.83 -24.23 -2.58
CA GLU A 207 -6.18 -24.59 -2.18
C GLU A 207 -6.12 -25.13 -0.75
N LYS A 208 -6.74 -24.42 0.19
CA LYS A 208 -7.03 -24.98 1.50
C LYS A 208 -8.08 -26.06 1.26
N ARG A 209 -7.65 -27.32 1.12
CA ARG A 209 -8.55 -28.46 1.26
C ARG A 209 -9.13 -28.42 2.68
N VAL A 210 -10.31 -27.83 2.82
CA VAL A 210 -11.13 -27.99 4.01
C VAL A 210 -11.62 -29.43 3.97
N VAL A 211 -10.92 -30.31 4.69
CA VAL A 211 -11.47 -31.63 5.01
C VAL A 211 -12.63 -31.36 5.95
N VAL A 212 -13.85 -31.31 5.41
CA VAL A 212 -15.06 -31.37 6.23
C VAL A 212 -15.12 -32.79 6.76
N ASN A 213 -14.63 -32.98 7.99
CA ASN A 213 -14.94 -34.19 8.74
C ASN A 213 -16.41 -34.10 9.14
N SER A 214 -17.29 -34.59 8.27
CA SER A 214 -18.62 -34.99 8.65
C SER A 214 -18.49 -36.20 9.58
N PHE A 215 -18.65 -35.99 10.88
CA PHE A 215 -18.94 -37.06 11.81
C PHE A 215 -20.46 -37.28 11.76
N GLU A 216 -20.87 -38.46 11.27
CA GLU A 216 -22.19 -39.05 11.53
C GLU A 216 -22.31 -39.49 13.00
#